data_AF-A0A936KTI7-F1
#
_entry.id   AF-A0A936KTI7-F1
#
_cell.length_a   1.000
_cell.length_b   1.000
_cell.length_c   1.000
_cell.angle_alpha   90.00
_cell.angle_beta   90.00
_cell.angle_gamma   90.00
#
_symmetry.space_group_name_H-M   'P 1'
#
loop_
_entity.id
_entity.type
_entity.pdbx_description
1 polymer ?
#
loop_
_entity_poly.entity_id
_entity_poly.type
_entity_poly.pdbx_seq_one_letter_code
_entity_poly.pdbx_strand_id
1 'polypeptide(L)' 'MNAIKVLPKKASSRYVALNNNYEVIAEGETAKSVVEKAELLGVDFSLTYVPIKGQKCFY' A
#
# COMPACT_ATOMS: atom_id res chain seq x y z
N MET A 1 31.61 -2.24 2.77
CA MET A 1 30.37 -1.75 2.12
C MET A 1 29.23 -2.66 2.59
N ASN A 2 28.35 -2.17 3.48
CA ASN A 2 27.23 -2.98 3.97
C ASN A 2 26.14 -3.05 2.90
N ALA A 3 25.96 -4.22 2.28
CA ALA A 3 24.81 -4.48 1.44
C ALA A 3 23.58 -4.59 2.34
N ILE A 4 22.78 -3.52 2.41
CA ILE A 4 21.44 -3.58 2.98
C ILE A 4 20.64 -4.51 2.06
N LYS A 5 20.54 -5.78 2.46
CA LYS A 5 19.72 -6.77 1.78
C LYS A 5 18.27 -6.39 2.05
N VAL A 6 17.70 -5.53 1.21
CA VAL A 6 16.27 -5.22 1.21
C VAL A 6 15.55 -6.51 0.85
N LEU A 7 15.20 -7.29 1.87
CA LEU A 7 14.40 -8.50 1.69
C LEU A 7 13.14 -8.10 0.92
N PRO A 8 12.73 -8.83 -0.13
CA PRO A 8 11.48 -8.57 -0.82
C PRO A 8 10.37 -8.64 0.22
N LYS A 9 9.77 -7.47 0.52
CA LYS A 9 8.59 -7.33 1.38
C LYS A 9 7.61 -8.40 0.89
N LYS A 10 7.23 -9.35 1.77
CA LYS A 10 6.33 -10.46 1.44
C LYS A 10 5.24 -9.97 0.49
N ALA A 11 5.12 -10.62 -0.67
CA ALA A 11 4.13 -10.28 -1.68
C ALA A 11 2.76 -10.74 -1.16
N SER A 12 2.17 -9.93 -0.28
CA SER A 12 0.81 -10.06 0.20
C SER A 12 -0.03 -8.97 -0.44
N SER A 13 -1.27 -9.29 -0.80
CA SER A 13 -2.20 -8.27 -1.31
C SER A 13 -2.38 -7.20 -0.24
N ARG A 14 -2.37 -5.93 -0.66
CA ARG A 14 -2.44 -4.80 0.27
C ARG A 14 -3.25 -3.67 -0.31
N TYR A 15 -3.88 -2.92 0.58
CA TYR A 15 -4.42 -1.61 0.27
C TYR A 15 -3.32 -0.56 0.43
N VAL A 16 -3.32 0.43 -0.46
CA VAL A 16 -2.42 1.58 -0.42
C VAL A 16 -3.22 2.86 -0.57
N ALA A 17 -2.87 3.88 0.20
CA ALA A 17 -3.31 5.25 -0.03
C ALA A 17 -2.23 5.99 -0.82
N LEU A 18 -2.64 6.63 -1.90
CA LEU A 18 -1.78 7.42 -2.79
C LEU A 18 -2.12 8.89 -2.65
N ASN A 19 -1.12 9.76 -2.50
CA ASN A 19 -1.32 11.22 -2.58
C ASN A 19 -1.49 11.68 -4.05
N ASN A 20 -1.67 12.99 -4.26
CA ASN A 20 -1.79 13.59 -5.60
C ASN A 20 -0.55 13.40 -6.51
N ASN A 21 0.61 13.03 -5.95
CA ASN A 21 1.83 12.73 -6.70
C ASN A 21 1.98 11.23 -6.99
N TYR A 22 0.95 10.41 -6.72
CA TYR A 22 0.98 8.95 -6.81
C TYR A 22 2.00 8.28 -5.87
N GLU A 23 2.36 8.94 -4.77
CA GLU A 23 3.25 8.39 -3.75
C GLU A 23 2.44 7.64 -2.69
N VAL A 24 2.94 6.48 -2.25
CA VAL A 24 2.29 5.69 -1.19
C VAL A 24 2.53 6.35 0.15
N ILE A 25 1.47 6.92 0.73
CA ILE A 25 1.51 7.57 2.04
C ILE A 25 1.06 6.63 3.17
N ALA A 26 0.26 5.61 2.87
CA ALA A 26 -0.14 4.57 3.83
C ALA A 26 -0.35 3.22 3.15
N GLU A 27 -0.09 2.13 3.87
CA GLU A 27 -0.36 0.76 3.43
C GLU A 27 -0.89 -0.13 4.56
N GLY A 28 -1.64 -1.17 4.20
CA GLY A 28 -2.26 -2.09 5.15
C GLY A 28 -3.03 -3.22 4.49
N GLU A 29 -3.45 -4.19 5.31
CA GLU A 29 -4.19 -5.37 4.85
C GLU A 29 -5.67 -5.08 4.59
N THR A 30 -6.22 -4.02 5.19
CA THR A 30 -7.63 -3.63 5.04
C THR A 30 -7.76 -2.18 4.60
N ALA A 31 -8.80 -1.89 3.80
CA ALA A 31 -9.15 -0.53 3.38
C ALA A 31 -9.29 0.42 4.58
N LYS A 32 -10.01 -0.03 5.62
CA LYS A 32 -10.25 0.77 6.84
C LYS A 32 -8.94 1.20 7.52
N SER A 33 -8.02 0.27 7.73
CA SER A 33 -6.73 0.58 8.37
C SER A 33 -5.90 1.58 7.56
N VAL A 34 -6.00 1.54 6.24
CA VAL A 34 -5.27 2.45 5.34
C VAL A 34 -5.90 3.84 5.34
N VAL A 35 -7.23 3.92 5.32
CA VAL A 35 -7.98 5.18 5.44
C VAL A 35 -7.66 5.86 6.77
N GLU A 36 -7.76 5.15 7.90
CA GLU A 36 -7.45 5.73 9.22
C GLU A 36 -6.03 6.29 9.29
N LYS A 37 -5.04 5.60 8.70
CA LYS A 37 -3.65 6.09 8.62
C LYS A 37 -3.50 7.30 7.72
N ALA A 38 -4.21 7.33 6.59
CA ALA A 38 -4.10 8.40 5.61
C ALA A 38 -4.83 9.68 6.06
N GLU A 39 -5.97 9.55 6.75
CA GLU A 39 -6.71 10.68 7.34
C GLU A 39 -5.90 11.39 8.41
N LEU A 40 -5.09 10.67 9.20
CA LEU A 40 -4.19 11.27 10.18
C LEU A 40 -3.12 12.19 9.57
N LEU A 41 -2.83 12.04 8.28
CA LEU A 41 -1.87 12.86 7.56
C LEU A 41 -2.49 14.15 7.01
N GLY A 42 -3.83 14.28 7.01
CA GLY A 42 -4.53 15.49 6.57
C GLY A 42 -4.32 15.85 5.10
N VAL A 43 -3.94 14.89 4.26
CA VAL A 43 -3.71 15.05 2.83
C VAL A 43 -4.78 14.32 2.04
N ASP A 44 -5.23 14.90 0.93
CA ASP A 44 -6.08 14.19 -0.02
C ASP A 44 -5.38 12.93 -0.54
N PHE A 45 -6.13 11.82 -0.56
CA PHE A 45 -5.61 10.54 -0.98
C PHE A 45 -6.62 9.71 -1.76
N SER A 46 -6.10 8.84 -2.63
CA SER A 46 -6.86 7.82 -3.34
C SER A 46 -6.51 6.44 -2.78
N LEU A 47 -7.53 5.64 -2.45
CA LEU A 47 -7.35 4.27 -1.99
C LEU A 47 -7.28 3.30 -3.17
N THR A 48 -6.25 2.47 -3.23
CA THR A 48 -6.04 1.46 -4.29
C THR A 48 -5.74 0.10 -3.68
N TYR A 49 -6.32 -0.96 -4.25
CA TYR A 49 -5.96 -2.34 -3.91
C TYR A 49 -4.86 -2.83 -4.84
N VAL A 50 -3.76 -3.30 -4.26
CA VAL A 50 -2.62 -3.88 -4.99
C VAL A 50 -2.68 -5.40 -4.81
N PRO A 51 -3.15 -6.15 -5.82
CA PRO A 51 -3.13 -7.60 -5.79
C PRO A 51 -1.69 -8.11 -5.92
N ILE A 52 -1.44 -9.32 -5.41
CA ILE A 52 -0.16 -10.01 -5.60
C ILE A 52 0.05 -10.26 -7.09
N LYS A 53 1.20 -9.83 -7.63
CA LYS A 53 1.58 -10.07 -9.01
C LYS A 53 1.58 -11.58 -9.28
N GLY A 54 0.66 -12.05 -10.14
CA GLY A 54 0.50 -13.47 -10.48
C GLY A 54 -0.71 -14.17 -9.83
N GLN A 55 -1.45 -13.52 -8.93
CA GLN A 55 -2.76 -14.01 -8.50
C GLN A 55 -3.86 -13.34 -9.32
N LYS A 56 -4.58 -14.14 -10.12
CA LYS A 56 -5.84 -13.72 -10.73
C LYS A 56 -6.89 -13.62 -9.62
N CYS A 57 -7.48 -12.45 -9.42
CA CYS A 57 -8.70 -12.32 -8.61
C CYS A 57 -9.84 -13.00 -9.37
N PHE A 58 -10.47 -14.00 -8.77
CA PHE A 58 -11.73 -14.53 -9.24
C PHE A 58 -12.85 -13.64 -8.67
N TYR A 59 -13.62 -13.02 -9.56
CA TYR A 59 -14.84 -12.28 -9.23
C TYR A 59 -16.01 -13.25 -9.02
#